data_AF-A0A0J6WRI8-F1
#
_entry.id   AF-A0A0J6WRI8-F1
#
_cell.length_a   1.000
_cell.length_b   1.000
_cell.length_c   1.000
_cell.angle_alpha   90.00
_cell.angle_beta   90.00
_cell.angle_gamma   90.00
#
_symmetry.space_group_name_H-M   'P 1'
#
loop_
_entity.id
_entity.type
_entity.pdbx_description
1 polymer ?
#
loop_
_entity_poly.entity_id
_entity_poly.type
_entity_poly.pdbx_seq_one_letter_code
_entity_poly.pdbx_strand_id
1 'polypeptide(L)'
;MMVIAVLAALTVGLGVAAHAQADCRESEFDWAATYVGALQNHDLGYLVDGRGIPVALAAEAVCKGSSAHGIADEYDFGLATAEQIARAVNLHVCPEMAQ
;
A
#
# COMPACT_ATOMS: atom_id res chain seq x y z
N MET A 1 -29.57 -59.04 -9.40
CA MET A 1 -29.62 -57.78 -10.19
C MET A 1 -30.00 -56.67 -9.20
N MET A 2 -29.11 -56.25 -8.29
CA MET A 2 -27.98 -55.33 -8.46
C MET A 2 -28.39 -53.98 -9.09
N VAL A 3 -29.15 -53.19 -8.32
CA VAL A 3 -29.45 -51.76 -8.60
C VAL A 3 -29.02 -50.95 -7.37
N ILE A 4 -27.75 -51.07 -6.99
CA ILE A 4 -27.09 -50.23 -5.99
C ILE A 4 -25.69 -49.95 -6.54
N ALA A 5 -25.56 -49.00 -7.48
CA ALA A 5 -24.24 -48.64 -8.02
C ALA A 5 -24.16 -47.29 -8.75
N VAL A 6 -25.12 -46.37 -8.61
CA VAL A 6 -25.00 -45.04 -9.25
C VAL A 6 -25.47 -43.94 -8.29
N LEU A 7 -24.92 -43.93 -7.08
CA LEU A 7 -25.04 -42.81 -6.14
C LEU A 7 -23.70 -42.53 -5.42
N ALA A 8 -22.58 -42.78 -6.12
CA ALA A 8 -21.23 -42.66 -5.57
C ALA A 8 -20.27 -41.80 -6.43
N ALA A 9 -20.81 -41.00 -7.35
CA ALA A 9 -20.07 -39.96 -8.06
C ALA A 9 -21.11 -38.87 -8.39
N LEU A 10 -21.01 -37.59 -8.03
CA LEU A 10 -19.90 -36.76 -7.65
C LEU A 10 -20.35 -35.80 -6.53
N THR A 11 -20.41 -36.26 -5.29
CA THR A 11 -20.51 -35.38 -4.10
C THR A 11 -19.18 -34.68 -3.77
N VAL A 12 -18.19 -34.72 -4.68
CA VAL A 12 -16.85 -34.13 -4.51
C VAL A 12 -16.75 -32.70 -5.09
N GLY A 13 -17.87 -32.12 -5.55
CA GLY A 13 -17.89 -30.81 -6.22
C GLY A 13 -18.33 -29.61 -5.38
N LEU A 14 -18.55 -29.77 -4.07
CA LEU A 14 -18.88 -28.67 -3.15
C LEU A 14 -17.90 -28.61 -1.95
N GLY A 15 -16.71 -29.16 -2.14
CA GLY A 15 -15.61 -29.02 -1.20
C GLY A 15 -14.98 -27.63 -1.33
N VAL A 16 -15.41 -26.71 -0.46
CA VAL A 16 -14.53 -25.70 0.14
C VAL A 16 -13.73 -24.83 -0.85
N ALA A 17 -14.40 -24.04 -1.67
CA ALA A 17 -13.85 -22.73 -2.07
C ALA A 17 -14.41 -21.64 -1.14
N ALA A 18 -14.53 -21.96 0.14
CA ALA A 18 -14.81 -20.99 1.18
C ALA A 18 -13.49 -20.28 1.50
N HIS A 19 -13.35 -19.07 0.98
CA HIS A 19 -12.49 -18.03 1.53
C HIS A 19 -10.98 -18.36 1.56
N ALA A 20 -10.36 -18.39 0.39
CA ALA A 20 -9.11 -17.64 0.27
C ALA A 20 -9.45 -16.15 0.10
N GLN A 21 -10.22 -15.57 1.05
CA GLN A 21 -9.89 -14.21 1.45
C GLN A 21 -8.48 -14.40 1.98
N ALA A 22 -7.47 -13.98 1.22
CA ALA A 22 -6.24 -13.57 1.85
C ALA A 22 -6.70 -12.76 3.07
N ASP A 23 -6.30 -13.16 4.27
CA ASP A 23 -6.40 -12.26 5.41
C ASP A 23 -5.68 -11.00 4.95
N CYS A 24 -6.43 -10.03 4.43
CA CYS A 24 -5.98 -8.67 4.28
C CYS A 24 -5.71 -8.25 5.71
N ARG A 25 -4.49 -8.53 6.19
CA ARG A 25 -4.06 -8.13 7.51
C ARG A 25 -4.03 -6.62 7.42
N GLU A 26 -5.10 -5.99 7.89
CA GLU A 26 -5.24 -4.54 7.87
C GLU A 26 -4.00 -3.88 8.49
N SER A 27 -3.33 -4.59 9.41
CA SER A 27 -2.09 -4.17 10.05
C SER A 27 -0.82 -4.20 9.20
N GLU A 28 -0.78 -4.85 8.04
CA GLU A 28 0.41 -4.88 7.16
C GLU A 28 0.81 -3.47 6.70
N PHE A 29 -0.17 -2.57 6.62
CA PHE A 29 0.01 -1.21 6.13
C PHE A 29 -0.23 -0.13 7.20
N ASP A 30 -0.31 -0.49 8.48
CA ASP A 30 -0.51 0.49 9.57
C ASP A 30 0.61 1.54 9.59
N TRP A 31 1.83 1.16 9.21
CA TRP A 31 2.97 2.08 9.10
C TRP A 31 2.71 3.22 8.09
N ALA A 32 1.91 2.96 7.04
CA ALA A 32 1.61 3.94 6.00
C ALA A 32 0.70 5.05 6.50
N ALA A 33 -0.11 4.79 7.54
CA ALA A 33 -1.11 5.74 8.05
C ALA A 33 -0.50 7.08 8.47
N THR A 34 0.68 7.06 9.12
CA THR A 34 1.41 8.28 9.49
C THR A 34 1.80 9.11 8.28
N TYR A 35 2.31 8.47 7.22
CA TYR A 35 2.71 9.16 5.99
C TYR A 35 1.49 9.69 5.23
N VAL A 36 0.42 8.91 5.14
CA VAL A 36 -0.85 9.35 4.54
C VAL A 36 -1.40 10.56 5.26
N GLY A 37 -1.43 10.55 6.60
CA GLY A 37 -1.87 11.69 7.40
C GLY A 37 -1.00 12.92 7.18
N ALA A 38 0.33 12.76 7.10
CA ALA A 38 1.23 13.86 6.77
C ALA A 38 0.95 14.46 5.39
N LEU A 39 0.73 13.63 4.37
CA LEU A 39 0.43 14.10 3.02
C LEU A 39 -0.93 14.80 2.93
N GLN A 40 -1.94 14.28 3.62
CA GLN A 40 -3.25 14.91 3.69
C GLN A 40 -3.19 16.30 4.33
N ASN A 41 -2.36 16.49 5.37
CA ASN A 41 -2.15 17.79 6.01
C ASN A 41 -1.46 18.83 5.11
N HIS A 42 -0.90 18.44 3.96
CA HIS A 42 -0.25 19.33 2.98
C HIS A 42 -0.99 19.38 1.65
N ASP A 43 -2.28 19.06 1.63
CA ASP A 43 -3.10 19.02 0.40
C ASP A 43 -2.57 18.02 -0.66
N LEU A 44 -1.79 17.03 -0.24
CA LEU A 44 -1.23 15.97 -1.10
C LEU A 44 -2.01 14.65 -0.99
N GLY A 45 -3.16 14.65 -0.30
CA GLY A 45 -4.01 13.46 -0.15
C GLY A 45 -4.43 12.85 -1.49
N TYR A 46 -4.60 13.68 -2.53
CA TYR A 46 -4.93 13.23 -3.88
C TYR A 46 -3.89 12.26 -4.48
N LEU A 47 -2.62 12.35 -4.05
CA LEU A 47 -1.58 11.42 -4.48
C LEU A 47 -1.85 10.03 -3.92
N VAL A 48 -2.22 9.94 -2.64
CA VAL A 48 -2.59 8.69 -1.97
C VAL A 48 -3.81 8.08 -2.65
N ASP A 49 -4.83 8.88 -2.97
CA ASP A 49 -6.04 8.40 -3.65
C ASP A 49 -5.74 7.89 -5.07
N GLY A 50 -4.82 8.54 -5.79
CA GLY A 50 -4.50 8.21 -7.17
C GLY A 50 -3.49 7.07 -7.35
N ARG A 51 -2.57 6.90 -6.39
CA ARG A 51 -1.44 5.94 -6.53
C ARG A 51 -1.30 4.96 -5.37
N GLY A 52 -1.94 5.20 -4.22
CA GLY A 52 -1.94 4.28 -3.08
C GLY A 52 -0.58 4.10 -2.42
N ILE A 53 -0.25 2.84 -2.08
CA ILE A 53 0.95 2.44 -1.31
C ILE A 53 2.28 2.99 -1.87
N PRO A 54 2.55 3.04 -3.19
CA PRO A 54 3.73 3.70 -3.74
C PRO A 54 4.02 5.11 -3.20
N VAL A 55 2.99 5.90 -2.88
CA VAL A 55 3.17 7.25 -2.31
C VAL A 55 3.65 7.16 -0.86
N ALA A 56 3.10 6.23 -0.08
CA ALA A 56 3.54 5.99 1.30
C ALA A 56 4.98 5.45 1.34
N LEU A 57 5.38 4.61 0.37
CA LEU A 57 6.76 4.13 0.24
C LEU A 57 7.73 5.25 -0.15
N ALA A 58 7.36 6.11 -1.09
CA ALA A 58 8.16 7.29 -1.43
C ALA A 58 8.32 8.23 -0.22
N ALA A 59 7.25 8.44 0.54
CA ALA A 59 7.29 9.20 1.79
C ALA A 59 8.20 8.55 2.84
N GLU A 60 8.11 7.23 3.03
CA GLU A 60 9.00 6.50 3.93
C GLU A 60 10.47 6.59 3.50
N ALA A 61 10.74 6.51 2.19
CA ALA A 61 12.08 6.61 1.63
C ALA A 61 12.73 7.96 1.94
N VAL A 62 11.95 9.06 1.97
CA VAL A 62 12.45 10.38 2.40
C VAL A 62 13.00 10.31 3.83
N CYS A 63 12.25 9.71 4.76
CA CYS A 63 12.71 9.54 6.15
C CYS A 63 13.88 8.55 6.28
N LYS A 64 14.15 7.73 5.27
CA LYS A 64 15.33 6.85 5.19
C LYS A 64 16.52 7.52 4.48
N GLY A 65 16.41 8.80 4.11
CA GLY A 65 17.50 9.57 3.50
C GLY A 65 17.48 9.63 1.97
N SER A 66 16.44 9.12 1.31
CA SER A 66 16.28 9.33 -0.13
C SER A 66 16.04 10.81 -0.43
N SER A 67 16.72 11.31 -1.46
CA SER A 67 16.50 12.67 -1.96
C SER A 67 15.22 12.75 -2.81
N ALA A 68 14.73 13.97 -3.05
CA ALA A 68 13.62 14.20 -3.99
C ALA A 68 13.90 13.62 -5.39
N HIS A 69 15.14 13.68 -5.87
CA HIS A 69 15.53 13.06 -7.13
C HIS A 69 15.44 11.53 -7.06
N GLY A 70 15.90 10.93 -5.96
CA GLY A 70 15.83 9.49 -5.76
C GLY A 70 14.41 8.97 -5.78
N ILE A 71 13.50 9.65 -5.07
CA ILE A 71 12.09 9.23 -5.05
C ILE A 71 11.35 9.54 -6.36
N ALA A 72 11.78 10.56 -7.11
CA ALA A 72 11.20 10.88 -8.43
C ALA A 72 11.48 9.74 -9.43
N ASP A 73 12.72 9.24 -9.44
CA ASP A 73 13.15 8.14 -10.31
C ASP A 73 12.56 6.80 -9.87
N GLU A 74 12.70 6.44 -8.58
CA GLU A 74 12.31 5.13 -8.06
C GLU A 74 10.80 4.90 -8.07
N TYR A 75 10.01 5.95 -7.79
CA TYR A 75 8.57 5.84 -7.66
C TYR A 75 7.81 6.50 -8.82
N ASP A 76 8.49 6.91 -9.89
CA ASP A 76 7.87 7.53 -11.08
C ASP A 76 7.00 8.75 -10.71
N PHE A 77 7.59 9.69 -9.99
CA PHE A 77 6.99 11.00 -9.73
C PHE A 77 7.70 12.08 -10.54
N GLY A 78 6.97 13.12 -10.95
CA GLY A 78 7.62 14.36 -11.36
C GLY A 78 8.43 14.95 -10.21
N LEU A 79 9.60 15.53 -10.51
CA LEU A 79 10.50 16.10 -9.49
C LEU A 79 9.80 17.11 -8.57
N ALA A 80 8.94 17.96 -9.11
CA ALA A 80 8.15 18.91 -8.32
C ALA A 80 7.24 18.21 -7.30
N THR A 81 6.61 17.10 -7.69
CA THR A 81 5.76 16.29 -6.80
C THR A 81 6.60 15.58 -5.75
N ALA A 82 7.77 15.06 -6.12
CA ALA A 82 8.71 14.48 -5.19
C ALA A 82 9.19 15.49 -4.13
N GLU A 83 9.50 16.72 -4.52
CA GLU A 83 9.86 17.79 -3.56
C GLU A 83 8.71 18.14 -2.62
N GLN A 84 7.47 18.16 -3.11
CA GLN A 84 6.28 18.37 -2.29
C GLN A 84 6.10 17.25 -1.26
N ILE A 85 6.25 15.99 -1.67
CA ILE A 85 6.22 14.82 -0.78
C ILE A 85 7.33 14.96 0.28
N ALA A 86 8.57 15.21 -0.13
CA ALA A 86 9.70 15.31 0.78
C ALA A 86 9.51 16.43 1.81
N ARG A 87 9.01 17.59 1.38
CA ARG A 87 8.70 18.71 2.28
C ARG A 87 7.61 18.36 3.29
N ALA A 88 6.50 17.77 2.84
CA ALA A 88 5.40 17.41 3.71
C ALA A 88 5.85 16.42 4.80
N VAL A 89 6.60 15.41 4.39
CA VAL A 89 7.07 14.32 5.24
C VAL A 89 8.15 14.78 6.22
N ASN A 90 9.15 15.54 5.75
CA ASN A 90 10.17 16.11 6.62
C ASN A 90 9.53 17.00 7.70
N LEU A 91 8.50 17.79 7.38
CA LEU A 91 7.90 18.68 8.38
C LEU A 91 7.08 17.95 9.46
N HIS A 92 6.52 16.77 9.19
CA HIS A 92 5.52 16.14 10.06
C HIS A 92 5.88 14.75 10.57
N VAL A 93 6.80 14.05 9.91
CA VAL A 93 7.14 12.65 10.25
C VAL A 93 8.61 12.55 10.69
N CYS A 94 9.54 13.14 9.94
CA CYS A 94 10.98 13.07 10.19
C CYS A 94 11.66 14.46 10.08
N PRO A 95 11.39 15.39 11.02
CA PRO A 95 11.93 16.76 11.00
C PRO A 95 13.44 16.87 11.09
N GLU A 96 14.12 15.85 11.61
CA GLU A 96 15.57 15.73 11.58
C GLU A 96 16.15 15.70 10.15
N MET A 97 15.35 15.31 9.16
CA MET A 97 15.73 15.25 7.75
C MET A 97 15.54 16.57 7.01
N ALA A 98 14.99 17.61 7.67
CA ALA A 98 14.78 18.94 7.09
C ALA A 98 15.99 19.88 7.20
N GLN A 99 17.08 19.43 7.83
CA GLN A 99 18.29 20.20 8.13
C GLN A 99 19.36 20.01 7.07
#